data_AF-A0A964U1H5-F1
#
_entry.id   AF-A0A964U1H5-F1
#
_cell.length_a   1.000
_cell.length_b   1.000
_cell.length_c   1.000
_cell.angle_alpha   90.00
_cell.angle_beta   90.00
_cell.angle_gamma   90.00
#
_symmetry.space_group_name_H-M   'P 1'
#
loop_
_entity.id
_entity.type
_entity.pdbx_description
1 polymer ?
#
loop_
_entity_poly.entity_id
_entity_poly.type
_entity_poly.pdbx_seq_one_letter_code
_entity_poly.pdbx_strand_id
1 'polypeptide(L)'
;MLRDATILVTGGTGSFGHCFVPMTLARYNPKKLIIFSRDEMKQWDMAKLYGDDPRVRFFIGDVRDRERLYRAFDGVDYVVHAAATKIVPTAEYNPFECIKTNVNGAMN
;
A
#
# COMPACT_ATOMS: atom_id res chain seq x y z
N MET A 1 -16.65 -2.55 -12.23
CA MET A 1 -16.32 -3.21 -10.95
C MET A 1 -15.54 -2.30 -10.00
N LEU A 2 -14.51 -1.57 -10.46
CA LEU A 2 -13.70 -0.68 -9.59
C LEU A 2 -14.00 0.83 -9.74
N ARG A 3 -15.02 1.18 -10.54
CA ARG A 3 -15.46 2.58 -10.70
C ARG A 3 -16.12 3.04 -9.41
N ASP A 4 -15.80 4.27 -8.98
CA ASP A 4 -16.27 4.88 -7.73
C ASP A 4 -15.90 4.14 -6.42
N ALA A 5 -15.02 3.13 -6.50
CA ALA A 5 -14.52 2.42 -5.34
C ALA A 5 -13.38 3.16 -4.63
N THR A 6 -13.25 2.94 -3.32
CA THR A 6 -12.10 3.30 -2.50
C THR A 6 -11.18 2.10 -2.36
N ILE A 7 -9.97 2.23 -2.89
CA ILE A 7 -8.98 1.13 -2.95
C ILE A 7 -7.78 1.50 -2.08
N LEU A 8 -7.31 0.59 -1.25
CA LEU A 8 -6.06 0.75 -0.50
C LEU A 8 -5.02 -0.27 -0.94
N VAL A 9 -3.78 0.19 -1.14
CA VAL A 9 -2.64 -0.64 -1.51
C VAL A 9 -1.59 -0.61 -0.40
N THR A 10 -1.46 -1.69 0.36
CA THR A 10 -0.35 -1.83 1.32
C THR A 10 0.94 -2.13 0.56
N GLY A 11 2.06 -1.57 0.99
CA GLY A 11 3.30 -1.64 0.22
C GLY A 11 3.21 -0.86 -1.10
N GLY A 12 2.29 0.11 -1.19
CA GLY A 12 1.95 0.79 -2.43
C GLY A 12 3.05 1.69 -3.03
N THR A 13 4.14 1.97 -2.29
CA THR A 13 5.34 2.63 -2.83
C THR A 13 6.35 1.66 -3.44
N GLY A 14 6.07 0.35 -3.44
CA GLY A 14 6.91 -0.65 -4.09
C GLY A 14 6.72 -0.67 -5.61
N SER A 15 7.57 -1.45 -6.30
CA SER A 15 7.52 -1.62 -7.76
C SER A 15 6.13 -2.01 -8.29
N PHE A 16 5.41 -2.90 -7.56
CA PHE A 16 4.04 -3.26 -7.90
C PHE A 16 3.11 -2.04 -7.87
N GLY A 17 3.17 -1.24 -6.81
CA GLY A 17 2.35 -0.05 -6.66
C GLY A 17 2.63 1.01 -7.72
N HIS A 18 3.89 1.23 -8.10
CA HIS A 18 4.26 2.12 -9.20
C HIS A 18 3.63 1.74 -10.55
N CYS A 19 3.38 0.45 -10.80
CA CYS A 19 2.66 0.00 -11.99
C CYS A 19 1.14 0.00 -11.79
N PHE A 20 0.68 -0.45 -10.61
CA PHE A 20 -0.73 -0.65 -10.31
C PHE A 20 -1.51 0.66 -10.23
N VAL A 21 -0.97 1.68 -9.56
CA VAL A 21 -1.65 2.97 -9.36
C VAL A 21 -2.02 3.67 -10.67
N PRO A 22 -1.09 3.95 -11.61
CA PRO A 22 -1.43 4.67 -12.84
C PRO A 22 -2.34 3.84 -13.74
N MET A 23 -2.14 2.52 -13.81
CA MET A 23 -3.02 1.60 -14.55
C MET A 23 -4.45 1.64 -14.02
N THR A 24 -4.60 1.64 -12.69
CA THR A 24 -5.92 1.65 -12.04
C THR A 24 -6.63 2.98 -12.24
N LEU A 25 -5.92 4.10 -12.11
CA LEU A 25 -6.45 5.43 -12.38
C LEU A 25 -6.93 5.57 -13.83
N ALA A 26 -6.14 5.08 -14.80
CA ALA A 26 -6.45 5.17 -16.22
C ALA A 26 -7.61 4.26 -16.65
N ARG A 27 -7.66 3.02 -16.15
CA ARG A 27 -8.64 2.02 -16.61
C ARG A 27 -9.97 2.09 -15.88
N TYR A 28 -9.97 2.44 -14.60
CA TYR A 28 -11.14 2.24 -13.74
C TYR A 28 -11.70 3.50 -13.10
N ASN A 29 -10.92 4.60 -13.07
CA ASN A 29 -11.33 5.87 -12.45
C ASN A 29 -11.98 5.68 -11.06
N PRO A 30 -11.23 5.16 -10.07
CA PRO A 30 -11.76 4.94 -8.72
C PRO A 30 -12.06 6.26 -8.01
N LYS A 31 -12.90 6.22 -6.98
CA LYS A 31 -13.18 7.38 -6.11
C LYS A 31 -11.94 7.81 -5.34
N LYS A 32 -11.19 6.85 -4.82
CA LYS A 32 -9.97 7.09 -4.04
C LYS A 32 -9.01 5.91 -4.16
N LEU A 33 -7.72 6.19 -4.25
CA LEU A 33 -6.64 5.22 -4.22
C LEU A 33 -5.65 5.62 -3.11
N ILE A 34 -5.61 4.82 -2.06
CA ILE A 34 -4.81 5.05 -0.85
C ILE A 34 -3.53 4.22 -0.94
N ILE A 35 -2.38 4.88 -0.94
CA ILE A 35 -1.06 4.27 -0.88
C ILE A 35 -0.67 4.17 0.59
N PHE A 36 -0.54 2.96 1.10
CA PHE A 36 -0.15 2.69 2.48
C PHE A 36 1.26 2.10 2.54
N SER A 37 2.19 2.80 3.18
CA SER A 37 3.56 2.33 3.40
C SER A 37 4.26 3.09 4.54
N ARG A 38 5.46 2.67 4.92
CA ARG A 38 6.25 3.24 6.03
C ARG A 38 7.22 4.34 5.60
N ASP A 39 7.64 4.29 4.34
CA ASP A 39 8.77 5.06 3.83
C ASP A 39 8.28 6.41 3.31
N GLU A 40 8.40 7.44 4.15
CA GLU A 40 7.93 8.79 3.85
C GLU A 40 8.61 9.41 2.61
N MET A 41 9.89 9.10 2.39
CA MET A 41 10.62 9.64 1.24
C MET A 41 10.09 9.04 -0.06
N LYS A 42 9.84 7.73 -0.09
CA LYS A 42 9.20 7.11 -1.27
C LYS A 42 7.77 7.59 -1.49
N GLN A 43 7.01 7.86 -0.43
CA GLN A 43 5.68 8.46 -0.58
C GLN A 43 5.77 9.86 -1.17
N TRP A 44 6.70 10.68 -0.66
CA TRP A 44 6.96 12.02 -1.17
C TRP A 44 7.33 12.03 -2.66
N ASP A 45 8.27 11.16 -3.05
CA ASP A 45 8.69 11.07 -4.46
C ASP A 45 7.58 10.54 -5.36
N MET A 46 6.81 9.56 -4.89
CA MET A 46 5.66 9.04 -5.62
C MET A 46 4.54 10.08 -5.75
N ALA A 47 4.30 10.89 -4.72
CA ALA A 47 3.27 11.94 -4.73
C ALA A 47 3.50 12.98 -5.83
N LYS A 48 4.76 13.35 -6.08
CA LYS A 48 5.14 14.27 -7.17
C LYS A 48 4.68 13.79 -8.55
N LEU A 49 4.55 12.48 -8.75
CA LEU A 49 4.10 11.90 -10.03
C LEU A 49 2.60 12.10 -10.29
N TYR A 50 1.82 12.32 -9.23
CA TYR A 50 0.36 12.48 -9.31
C TYR A 50 -0.10 13.92 -9.06
N GLY A 51 0.83 14.82 -8.73
CA GLY A 51 0.54 16.23 -8.46
C GLY A 51 -0.61 16.39 -7.47
N ASP A 52 -1.62 17.16 -7.87
CA ASP A 52 -2.80 17.45 -7.05
C ASP A 52 -3.99 16.52 -7.33
N ASP A 53 -3.79 15.35 -7.96
CA ASP A 53 -4.90 14.42 -8.22
C ASP A 53 -5.58 14.02 -6.89
N PRO A 54 -6.83 14.47 -6.65
CA PRO A 54 -7.47 14.33 -5.35
C PRO A 54 -7.87 12.88 -5.04
N ARG A 55 -7.80 11.99 -6.04
CA ARG A 55 -8.09 10.56 -5.88
C ARG A 55 -6.93 9.86 -5.17
N VAL A 56 -5.70 10.34 -5.30
CA VAL A 56 -4.50 9.68 -4.77
C VAL A 56 -4.19 10.20 -3.36
N ARG A 57 -4.06 9.30 -2.38
CA ARG A 57 -3.79 9.65 -0.98
C ARG A 57 -2.66 8.80 -0.43
N PHE A 58 -1.85 9.37 0.46
CA PHE A 58 -0.68 8.70 1.04
C PHE A 58 -0.84 8.59 2.55
N PHE A 59 -0.85 7.36 3.05
CA PHE A 59 -1.01 7.05 4.46
C PHE A 59 0.28 6.40 4.97
N ILE A 60 0.91 7.02 5.98
CA ILE A 60 2.02 6.39 6.70
C ILE A 60 1.48 5.32 7.64
N GLY A 61 2.07 4.12 7.60
CA GLY A 61 1.77 3.04 8.53
C GLY A 61 2.50 1.73 8.21
N ASP A 62 2.45 0.80 9.17
CA ASP A 62 3.06 -0.53 9.09
C ASP A 62 1.95 -1.60 9.14
N VAL A 63 2.06 -2.64 8.31
CA VAL A 63 1.14 -3.79 8.36
C VAL A 63 1.28 -4.59 9.66
N ARG A 64 2.39 -4.41 10.37
CA ARG A 64 2.61 -4.99 11.70
C ARG A 64 1.81 -4.29 12.79
N ASP A 65 1.27 -3.10 12.54
CA ASP A 65 0.44 -2.34 13.47
C ASP A 65 -1.05 -2.49 13.10
N ARG A 66 -1.71 -3.40 13.82
CA ARG A 66 -3.12 -3.74 13.60
C ARG A 66 -4.06 -2.54 13.79
N GLU A 67 -3.84 -1.73 14.82
CA GLU A 67 -4.70 -0.58 15.11
C GLU A 67 -4.55 0.50 14.02
N ARG A 68 -3.34 0.66 13.49
CA ARG A 68 -3.10 1.54 12.35
C ARG A 68 -3.82 1.07 11.08
N LEU A 69 -3.85 -0.25 10.84
CA LEU A 69 -4.57 -0.85 9.71
C LEU A 69 -6.08 -0.67 9.83
N TYR A 70 -6.68 -0.94 11.01
CA TYR A 70 -8.10 -0.70 11.26
C TYR A 70 -8.52 0.72 10.87
N ARG A 71 -7.73 1.72 11.28
CA ARG A 71 -7.98 3.13 10.91
C ARG A 71 -7.75 3.43 9.44
N ALA A 72 -6.82 2.73 8.77
CA ALA A 72 -6.55 2.92 7.35
C ALA A 72 -7.61 2.27 6.46
N PHE A 73 -8.22 1.18 6.93
CA PHE A 73 -9.20 0.38 6.19
C PHE A 73 -10.63 0.92 6.32
N ASP A 74 -10.88 1.87 7.23
CA ASP A 74 -12.18 2.49 7.38
C ASP A 74 -12.68 3.13 6.07
N GLY A 75 -13.84 2.69 5.60
CA GLY A 75 -14.43 3.12 4.33
C GLY A 75 -13.69 2.67 3.06
N VAL A 76 -12.81 1.66 3.15
CA VAL A 76 -12.15 1.02 2.00
C VAL A 76 -13.01 -0.12 1.45
N ASP A 77 -13.26 -0.12 0.14
CA ASP A 77 -14.04 -1.16 -0.53
C ASP A 77 -13.16 -2.35 -0.95
N TYR A 78 -11.91 -2.08 -1.36
CA TYR A 78 -10.96 -3.11 -1.80
C TYR A 78 -9.56 -2.88 -1.24
N VAL A 79 -8.93 -3.95 -0.77
CA VAL A 79 -7.53 -3.94 -0.34
C VAL A 79 -6.68 -4.76 -1.31
N VAL A 80 -5.60 -4.15 -1.79
CA VAL A 80 -4.51 -4.84 -2.49
C VAL A 80 -3.35 -4.96 -1.51
N HIS A 81 -3.08 -6.17 -1.04
CA HIS A 81 -2.02 -6.43 -0.09
C HIS A 81 -0.70 -6.77 -0.80
N ALA A 82 0.21 -5.80 -0.88
CA ALA A 82 1.52 -5.95 -1.54
C ALA A 82 2.71 -5.61 -0.61
N ALA A 83 2.46 -5.39 0.68
CA ALA A 83 3.51 -5.18 1.67
C ALA A 83 4.20 -6.51 2.02
N ALA A 84 5.49 -6.64 1.74
CA ALA A 84 6.26 -7.83 2.07
C ALA A 84 7.76 -7.56 2.16
N THR A 85 8.46 -8.37 2.95
CA THR A 85 9.90 -8.63 2.78
C THR A 85 10.04 -9.64 1.64
N LYS A 86 10.58 -9.21 0.50
CA LYS A 86 10.58 -9.99 -0.75
C LYS A 86 11.95 -10.31 -1.34
N ILE A 87 13.03 -9.98 -0.63
CA ILE A 87 14.40 -10.27 -1.04
C ILE A 87 14.87 -11.51 -0.28
N VAL A 88 15.14 -12.61 -1.00
CA VAL A 88 15.42 -13.93 -0.40
C VAL A 88 16.57 -13.88 0.62
N PRO A 89 17.77 -13.35 0.29
CA PRO A 89 18.85 -13.29 1.28
C PRO A 89 18.50 -12.47 2.53
N THR A 90 17.74 -11.38 2.37
CA THR A 90 17.30 -10.55 3.50
C THR A 90 16.33 -11.30 4.41
N ALA A 91 15.41 -12.08 3.83
CA ALA A 91 14.45 -12.88 4.58
C ALA A 91 15.13 -14.05 5.31
N GLU A 92 16.12 -14.70 4.68
CA GLU A 92 16.91 -15.77 5.31
C GLU A 92 17.78 -15.26 6.45
N TYR A 93 18.40 -14.08 6.29
CA TYR A 93 19.20 -13.45 7.34
C TYR A 93 18.34 -12.89 8.48
N ASN A 94 17.11 -12.44 8.20
CA ASN A 94 16.19 -11.84 9.17
C ASN A 94 14.84 -12.59 9.21
N PRO A 95 14.81 -13.87 9.60
CA PRO A 95 13.61 -14.72 9.48
C PRO A 95 12.46 -14.22 10.34
N PHE A 96 12.74 -13.73 11.55
CA PHE A 96 11.70 -13.14 12.41
C PHE A 96 11.06 -11.90 11.81
N GLU A 97 11.83 -11.07 11.08
CA GLU A 97 11.31 -9.89 10.42
C GLU A 97 10.47 -10.25 9.20
N CYS A 98 10.83 -11.33 8.50
CA CYS A 98 10.01 -11.93 7.45
C CYS A 98 8.66 -12.40 8.01
N ILE A 99 8.66 -13.16 9.12
CA ILE A 99 7.41 -13.63 9.76
C ILE A 99 6.54 -12.45 10.22
N LYS A 100 7.12 -11.46 10.90
CA LYS A 100 6.37 -10.28 11.37
C LYS A 100 5.70 -9.54 10.21
N THR A 101 6.39 -9.34 9.08
CA THR A 101 5.81 -8.62 7.93
C THR A 101 4.84 -9.50 7.14
N ASN A 102 5.28 -10.69 6.74
CA ASN A 102 4.61 -11.49 5.71
C ASN A 102 3.55 -12.43 6.27
N VAL A 103 3.65 -12.81 7.55
CA VAL A 103 2.68 -13.70 8.22
C VAL A 103 1.81 -12.88 9.17
N ASN A 104 2.40 -12.30 10.21
CA ASN A 104 1.63 -11.55 11.21
C ASN A 104 0.99 -10.29 10.59
N GLY A 105 1.75 -9.56 9.75
CA GLY A 105 1.21 -8.40 9.05
C GLY A 105 0.13 -8.71 8.03
N ALA A 106 0.05 -9.95 7.52
CA ALA A 106 -1.05 -10.40 6.67
C ALA A 106 -2.27 -10.88 7.47
N MET A 107 -2.07 -11.29 8.73
CA MET A 107 -3.16 -11.68 9.64
C MET A 107 -3.83 -10.48 10.33
N ASN A 108 -3.11 -9.35 10.47
CA ASN A 108 -3.62 -8.11 11.07
C ASN A 108 -4.69 -7.45 10.19
#